data_AF-A0A1I4VNM7-F1
#
_entry.id   AF-A0A1I4VNM7-F1
#
_cell.length_a   1.000
_cell.length_b   1.000
_cell.length_c   1.000
_cell.angle_alpha   90.00
_cell.angle_beta   90.00
_cell.angle_gamma   90.00
#
_symmetry.space_group_name_H-M   'P 1'
#
loop_
_entity.id
_entity.type
_entity.pdbx_description
1 polymer ?
#
loop_
_entity_poly.entity_id
_entity_poly.type
_entity_poly.pdbx_seq_one_letter_code
_entity_poly.pdbx_strand_id
1 'polypeptide(L)'
;MIHTNTEEQTIVRPDPYWDAYFRWPADYFPFNLPACSVEKHQYDLDTQNEAIVTWDISYNLELECGLVSSEKHLLHDMQPRKGITGEHFRVMHLLSEDQLSGPIGFTFTWAFYIPMPAYMPKHPMGIIQLDPQELKGKNTVITIRDTRPKNQ
;
A
#
# COMPACT_ATOMS: atom_id res chain seq x y z
N MET A 1 -9.87 19.17 -1.02
CA MET A 1 -10.42 18.68 0.27
C MET A 1 -9.87 17.27 0.43
N ILE A 2 -9.03 17.00 1.44
CA ILE A 2 -8.41 15.68 1.61
C ILE A 2 -9.39 14.80 2.37
N HIS A 3 -9.83 13.69 1.78
CA HIS A 3 -10.64 12.69 2.46
C HIS A 3 -9.72 11.73 3.19
N THR A 4 -9.58 11.90 4.51
CA THR A 4 -8.88 10.95 5.37
C THR A 4 -9.92 9.97 5.92
N ASN A 5 -9.95 8.76 5.39
CA ASN A 5 -10.76 7.68 5.96
C ASN A 5 -9.86 6.79 6.82
N THR A 6 -10.20 6.65 8.09
CA THR A 6 -9.69 5.57 8.94
C THR A 6 -10.59 4.37 8.72
N GLU A 7 -10.12 3.35 8.00
CA GLU A 7 -10.90 2.14 7.74
C GLU A 7 -10.52 1.04 8.75
N GLU A 8 -11.43 0.74 9.68
CA GLU A 8 -11.38 -0.47 10.50
C GLU A 8 -11.92 -1.65 9.69
N GLN A 9 -11.04 -2.39 9.01
CA GLN A 9 -11.38 -3.73 8.52
C GLN A 9 -10.25 -4.71 8.84
N THR A 10 -10.52 -5.57 9.81
CA THR A 10 -9.68 -6.68 10.25
C THR A 10 -9.89 -7.88 9.33
N ILE A 11 -9.31 -7.88 8.13
CA ILE A 11 -9.46 -9.03 7.22
C ILE A 11 -8.28 -9.99 7.37
N VAL A 12 -8.38 -10.92 8.31
CA VAL A 12 -7.41 -12.02 8.54
C VAL A 12 -7.55 -13.11 7.46
N ARG A 13 -7.22 -12.78 6.20
CA ARG A 13 -7.14 -13.78 5.12
C ARG A 13 -5.70 -13.89 4.61
N PRO A 14 -5.23 -15.08 4.20
CA PRO A 14 -3.94 -15.18 3.51
C PRO A 14 -3.92 -14.28 2.27
N ASP A 15 -2.80 -13.61 2.00
CA ASP A 15 -2.62 -12.87 0.75
C ASP A 15 -2.62 -13.88 -0.42
N PRO A 16 -3.61 -13.82 -1.34
CA PRO A 16 -3.74 -14.78 -2.43
C PRO A 16 -2.61 -14.70 -3.46
N TYR A 17 -1.81 -13.64 -3.44
CA TYR A 17 -0.71 -13.38 -4.37
C TYR A 17 0.67 -13.56 -3.73
N TRP A 18 0.73 -13.99 -2.46
CA TRP A 18 1.98 -14.17 -1.72
C TRP A 18 3.02 -14.96 -2.52
N ASP A 19 2.62 -16.10 -3.09
CA ASP A 19 3.52 -16.97 -3.84
C ASP A 19 3.98 -16.35 -5.18
N ALA A 20 3.24 -15.37 -5.70
CA ALA A 20 3.59 -14.65 -6.92
C ALA A 20 4.56 -13.49 -6.66
N TYR A 21 4.69 -12.99 -5.42
CA TYR A 21 5.56 -11.87 -5.06
C TYR A 21 7.05 -12.24 -4.91
N PHE A 22 7.41 -13.52 -4.85
CA PHE A 22 8.75 -14.03 -4.51
C PHE A 22 9.91 -13.78 -5.51
N ARG A 23 9.78 -12.88 -6.49
CA ARG A 23 10.85 -12.62 -7.48
C ARG A 23 11.69 -11.36 -7.22
N TRP A 24 11.43 -10.62 -6.13
CA TRP A 24 11.85 -9.23 -6.00
C TRP A 24 12.57 -9.05 -4.64
N PRO A 25 13.85 -8.63 -4.62
CA PRO A 25 14.61 -8.45 -3.39
C PRO A 25 13.93 -7.46 -2.44
N ALA A 26 14.01 -7.72 -1.12
CA ALA A 26 13.39 -6.91 -0.06
C ALA A 26 13.88 -5.44 -0.04
N ASP A 27 15.07 -5.19 -0.60
CA ASP A 27 15.74 -3.90 -0.74
C ASP A 27 15.55 -3.25 -2.12
N TYR A 28 14.90 -3.96 -3.06
CA TYR A 28 14.66 -3.47 -4.41
C TYR A 28 13.20 -3.01 -4.51
N PHE A 29 12.96 -1.74 -4.23
CA PHE A 29 11.80 -1.10 -4.83
C PHE A 29 11.91 -1.31 -6.34
N PRO A 30 10.94 -1.97 -6.98
CA PRO A 30 10.92 -2.02 -8.42
C PRO A 30 10.48 -0.68 -8.95
N PHE A 31 11.40 0.28 -8.95
CA PHE A 31 11.25 1.49 -9.72
C PHE A 31 11.46 1.16 -11.18
N ASN A 32 10.43 0.53 -11.74
CA ASN A 32 9.72 1.09 -12.86
C ASN A 32 8.34 0.45 -12.84
N LEU A 33 7.47 0.86 -11.91
CA LEU A 33 6.04 0.90 -12.25
C LEU A 33 5.98 1.78 -13.51
N PRO A 34 5.74 1.24 -14.71
CA PRO A 34 5.82 2.04 -15.92
C PRO A 34 4.85 3.21 -15.79
N ALA A 35 5.42 4.41 -15.83
CA ALA A 35 4.72 5.66 -15.66
C ALA A 35 4.14 5.96 -14.26
N CYS A 36 4.81 5.51 -13.20
CA CYS A 36 4.61 6.03 -11.84
C CYS A 36 5.92 6.43 -11.17
N SER A 37 5.86 7.39 -10.24
CA SER A 37 6.89 7.58 -9.21
C SER A 37 6.36 7.04 -7.88
N VAL A 38 7.28 6.50 -7.07
CA VAL A 38 7.03 6.01 -5.71
C VAL A 38 8.01 6.71 -4.78
N GLU A 39 7.59 7.11 -3.60
CA GLU A 39 8.44 7.73 -2.60
C GLU A 39 8.08 7.18 -1.22
N LYS A 40 9.08 7.02 -0.35
CA LYS A 40 8.91 6.65 1.07
C LYS A 40 9.40 7.79 1.94
N HIS A 41 8.53 8.28 2.81
CA HIS A 41 8.87 9.28 3.84
C HIS A 41 8.47 8.75 5.20
N GLN A 42 9.26 9.03 6.23
CA GLN A 42 8.96 8.60 7.61
C GLN A 42 9.00 9.80 8.54
N TYR A 43 8.00 9.89 9.41
CA TYR A 43 7.85 10.94 10.42
C TYR A 43 7.77 10.31 11.79
N ASP A 44 8.35 10.95 12.80
CA ASP A 44 8.24 10.51 14.19
C ASP A 44 6.81 10.65 14.72
N LEU A 45 6.38 9.67 15.51
CA LEU A 45 5.15 9.69 16.30
C LEU A 45 5.49 9.92 17.78
N ASP A 46 4.52 10.43 18.52
CA ASP A 46 4.64 10.63 19.96
C ASP A 46 4.61 9.29 20.73
N THR A 47 4.05 8.22 20.15
CA THR A 47 3.94 6.88 20.74
C THR A 47 4.96 5.93 20.12
N GLN A 48 5.70 5.17 20.94
CA GLN A 48 6.78 4.28 20.47
C GLN A 48 6.31 2.84 20.15
N ASN A 49 5.12 2.44 20.60
CA ASN A 49 4.64 1.06 20.50
C ASN A 49 3.72 0.82 19.29
N GLU A 50 3.38 1.88 18.57
CA GLU A 50 2.49 1.84 17.42
C GLU A 50 3.24 2.30 16.17
N ALA A 51 2.72 1.96 15.01
CA ALA A 51 3.17 2.51 13.75
C ALA A 51 1.96 2.95 12.92
N ILE A 52 2.12 4.01 12.15
CA ILE A 52 1.12 4.39 11.15
C ILE A 52 1.71 4.10 9.77
N VAL A 53 0.93 3.43 8.93
CA VAL A 53 1.19 3.34 7.50
C VAL A 53 0.21 4.24 6.79
N THR A 54 0.73 5.09 5.91
CA THR A 54 -0.08 5.95 5.06
C THR A 54 0.20 5.65 3.61
N TRP A 55 -0.83 5.32 2.83
CA TRP A 55 -0.74 5.34 1.37
C TRP A 55 -1.26 6.67 0.85
N ASP A 56 -0.50 7.32 -0.02
CA ASP A 56 -0.86 8.55 -0.71
C ASP A 56 -0.75 8.35 -2.22
N ILE A 57 -1.87 8.06 -2.89
CA ILE A 57 -1.87 7.52 -4.26
C ILE A 57 -2.71 8.39 -5.19
N SER A 58 -2.22 8.59 -6.42
CA SER A 58 -3.00 9.30 -7.45
C SER A 58 -4.19 8.48 -7.92
N TYR A 59 -5.37 9.10 -8.05
CA TYR A 59 -6.64 8.42 -8.42
C TYR A 59 -6.68 7.76 -9.80
N ASN A 60 -5.72 8.05 -10.67
CA ASN A 60 -5.55 7.45 -11.99
C ASN A 60 -4.71 6.16 -11.98
N LEU A 61 -4.18 5.81 -10.81
CA LEU A 61 -3.51 4.55 -10.56
C LEU A 61 -4.54 3.59 -9.96
N GLU A 62 -5.09 2.71 -10.81
CA GLU A 62 -5.99 1.63 -10.41
C GLU A 62 -5.18 0.52 -9.70
N LEU A 63 -4.60 0.85 -8.54
CA LEU A 63 -3.77 -0.05 -7.74
C LEU A 63 -4.54 -0.60 -6.54
N GLU A 64 -4.44 -1.91 -6.34
CA GLU A 64 -4.74 -2.57 -5.07
C GLU A 64 -3.48 -2.57 -4.21
N CYS A 65 -3.58 -2.20 -2.94
CA CYS A 65 -2.46 -2.17 -2.00
C CYS A 65 -2.78 -2.98 -0.76
N GLY A 66 -1.85 -3.81 -0.30
CA GLY A 66 -2.01 -4.63 0.89
C GLY A 66 -0.97 -4.32 1.96
N LEU A 67 -1.38 -4.43 3.22
CA LEU A 67 -0.47 -4.65 4.35
C LEU A 67 -0.53 -6.11 4.73
N VAL A 68 0.63 -6.75 4.86
CA VAL A 68 0.74 -8.19 5.10
C VAL A 68 1.60 -8.44 6.33
N SER A 69 1.16 -9.34 7.21
CA SER A 69 1.92 -9.74 8.39
C SER A 69 3.04 -10.73 8.04
N SER A 70 3.90 -11.02 9.02
CA SER A 70 4.92 -12.07 8.91
C SER A 70 4.36 -13.46 8.65
N GLU A 71 3.10 -13.69 9.01
CA GLU A 71 2.36 -14.94 8.75
C GLU A 71 1.64 -14.94 7.40
N LYS A 72 1.89 -13.94 6.55
CA LYS A 72 1.30 -13.80 5.21
C LYS A 72 -0.20 -13.50 5.23
N HIS A 73 -0.74 -13.09 6.37
CA HIS A 73 -2.11 -12.63 6.47
C HIS A 73 -2.18 -11.17 6.04
N LEU A 74 -3.14 -10.84 5.18
CA LEU A 74 -3.52 -9.46 4.94
C LEU A 74 -3.97 -8.87 6.29
N LEU A 75 -3.34 -7.79 6.70
CA LEU A 75 -3.76 -6.96 7.83
C LEU A 75 -4.73 -5.88 7.33
N HIS A 76 -4.48 -5.39 6.12
CA HIS A 76 -5.34 -4.44 5.44
C HIS A 76 -5.27 -4.64 3.93
N ASP A 77 -6.37 -4.34 3.26
CA ASP A 77 -6.52 -4.38 1.81
C ASP A 77 -7.19 -3.08 1.37
N MET A 78 -6.47 -2.31 0.57
CA MET A 78 -6.91 -1.06 0.01
C MET A 78 -7.28 -1.26 -1.46
N GLN A 79 -8.58 -1.17 -1.73
CA GLN A 79 -9.12 -1.34 -3.07
C GLN A 79 -8.80 -0.13 -3.98
N PRO A 80 -8.66 -0.35 -5.30
CA PRO A 80 -8.42 0.72 -6.26
C PRO A 80 -9.50 1.79 -6.20
N ARG A 81 -9.10 3.06 -6.21
CA ARG A 81 -10.02 4.20 -6.23
C ARG A 81 -9.87 4.96 -7.54
N LYS A 82 -11.01 5.27 -8.17
CA LYS A 82 -11.09 6.15 -9.34
C LYS A 82 -11.68 7.48 -8.92
N GLY A 83 -10.95 8.54 -9.19
CA GLY A 83 -11.33 9.92 -8.90
C GLY A 83 -11.29 10.78 -10.15
N ILE A 84 -11.63 12.07 -9.98
CA ILE A 84 -11.52 13.07 -11.04
C ILE A 84 -10.03 13.37 -11.29
N THR A 85 -9.68 13.69 -12.54
CA THR A 85 -8.28 13.78 -13.00
C THR A 85 -7.39 14.68 -12.15
N GLY A 86 -6.24 14.16 -11.74
CA GLY A 86 -5.15 14.92 -11.10
C GLY A 86 -5.19 15.00 -9.58
N GLU A 87 -6.20 14.42 -8.94
CA GLU A 87 -6.28 14.33 -7.48
C GLU A 87 -5.58 13.07 -6.93
N HIS A 88 -5.37 13.05 -5.61
CA HIS A 88 -4.83 11.92 -4.87
C HIS A 88 -5.71 11.60 -3.66
N PHE A 89 -5.63 10.36 -3.19
CA PHE A 89 -6.29 9.92 -1.98
C PHE A 89 -5.28 9.44 -0.95
N ARG A 90 -5.67 9.55 0.32
CA ARG A 90 -4.85 9.13 1.45
C ARG A 90 -5.61 8.14 2.31
N VAL A 91 -5.00 6.99 2.56
CA VAL A 91 -5.52 5.98 3.48
C VAL A 91 -4.47 5.75 4.56
N MET A 92 -4.91 5.77 5.81
CA MET A 92 -4.05 5.60 6.98
C MET A 92 -4.47 4.33 7.73
N HIS A 93 -3.47 3.55 8.13
CA HIS A 93 -3.67 2.34 8.90
C HIS A 93 -2.75 2.35 10.12
N LEU A 94 -3.35 2.19 11.30
CA LEU A 94 -2.63 2.06 12.56
C LEU A 94 -2.28 0.59 12.78
N LEU A 95 -0.99 0.32 12.99
CA LEU A 95 -0.48 -0.99 13.36
C LEU A 95 -0.24 -1.03 14.87
N SER A 96 -0.82 -2.02 15.52
CA SER A 96 -0.64 -2.29 16.95
C SER A 96 0.65 -3.06 17.23
N GLU A 97 1.05 -3.12 18.50
CA GLU A 97 2.30 -3.75 18.93
C GLU A 97 2.38 -5.25 18.55
N ASP A 98 1.26 -5.97 18.61
CA ASP A 98 1.16 -7.38 18.23
C ASP A 98 1.37 -7.58 16.73
N GLN A 99 0.87 -6.67 15.90
CA GLN A 99 1.08 -6.70 14.45
C GLN A 99 2.55 -6.39 14.10
N LEU A 100 3.23 -5.60 14.94
CA LEU A 100 4.65 -5.24 14.81
C LEU A 100 5.61 -6.26 15.45
N SER A 101 5.14 -7.47 15.77
CA SER A 101 5.96 -8.53 16.37
C SER A 101 6.88 -9.24 15.36
N GLY A 102 6.58 -9.14 14.07
CA GLY A 102 7.34 -9.75 12.98
C GLY A 102 7.27 -8.92 11.69
N PRO A 103 8.09 -9.25 10.67
CA PRO A 103 8.21 -8.43 9.45
C PRO A 103 6.87 -8.06 8.82
N ILE A 104 6.77 -6.82 8.35
CA ILE A 104 5.58 -6.31 7.66
C ILE A 104 5.86 -6.21 6.16
N GLY A 105 4.94 -6.73 5.37
CA GLY A 105 4.94 -6.63 3.92
C GLY A 105 3.99 -5.54 3.42
N PHE A 106 4.40 -4.82 2.38
CA PHE A 106 3.55 -3.94 1.58
C PHE A 106 3.43 -4.53 0.19
N THR A 107 2.22 -4.88 -0.23
CA THR A 107 1.98 -5.50 -1.53
C THR A 107 1.26 -4.55 -2.46
N PHE A 108 1.56 -4.64 -3.76
CA PHE A 108 0.98 -3.80 -4.79
C PHE A 108 0.54 -4.66 -5.97
N THR A 109 -0.69 -4.48 -6.42
CA THR A 109 -1.23 -5.20 -7.58
C THR A 109 -1.93 -4.24 -8.52
N TRP A 110 -1.58 -4.31 -9.82
CA TRP A 110 -2.35 -3.58 -10.83
C TRP A 110 -3.71 -4.22 -10.97
N ALA A 111 -4.74 -3.40 -10.82
CA ALA A 111 -6.10 -3.75 -11.15
C ALA A 111 -6.53 -3.00 -12.42
N PHE A 112 -7.55 -3.52 -13.09
CA PHE A 112 -8.27 -2.77 -14.11
C PHE A 112 -9.75 -2.82 -13.84
N TYR A 113 -10.42 -1.72 -14.15
CA TYR A 113 -11.87 -1.66 -14.09
C TYR A 113 -12.50 -2.51 -15.20
N ILE A 114 -13.37 -3.45 -14.82
CA ILE A 114 -14.30 -4.11 -15.74
C ILE A 114 -15.66 -3.39 -15.61
N PRO A 115 -16.48 -3.22 -16.67
CA PRO A 115 -17.76 -2.48 -16.59
C PRO A 115 -18.89 -3.06 -15.70
N MET A 116 -18.57 -3.92 -14.73
CA MET A 116 -19.43 -4.26 -13.57
C MET A 116 -18.70 -3.76 -12.32
N PRO A 117 -19.30 -3.51 -11.14
CA PRO A 117 -18.65 -2.72 -10.07
C PRO A 117 -17.50 -3.42 -9.32
N ALA A 118 -16.67 -4.19 -10.01
CA ALA A 118 -15.55 -4.94 -9.48
C ALA A 118 -14.28 -4.62 -10.26
N TYR A 119 -13.21 -4.33 -9.53
CA TYR A 119 -11.86 -4.38 -10.04
C TYR A 119 -11.41 -5.83 -10.11
N MET A 120 -10.69 -6.18 -11.19
CA MET A 120 -10.00 -7.47 -11.26
C MET A 120 -8.50 -7.27 -11.13
N PRO A 121 -7.85 -7.94 -10.14
CA PRO A 121 -6.39 -7.99 -10.05
C PRO A 121 -5.81 -8.61 -11.32
N LYS A 122 -4.83 -7.93 -11.92
CA LYS A 122 -4.23 -8.32 -13.21
C LYS A 122 -2.79 -8.76 -13.09
N HIS A 123 -1.99 -8.00 -12.33
CA HIS A 123 -0.56 -8.27 -12.24
C HIS A 123 0.00 -7.89 -10.87
N PRO A 124 0.53 -8.86 -10.11
CA PRO A 124 1.25 -8.56 -8.87
C PRO A 124 2.53 -7.81 -9.23
N MET A 125 2.74 -6.66 -8.58
CA MET A 125 3.89 -5.79 -8.81
C MET A 125 5.03 -6.02 -7.83
N GLY A 126 4.79 -6.75 -6.74
CA GLY A 126 5.83 -7.11 -5.77
C GLY A 126 5.43 -6.81 -4.33
N ILE A 127 6.32 -7.22 -3.44
CA ILE A 127 6.23 -6.97 -2.00
C ILE A 127 7.45 -6.17 -1.55
N ILE A 128 7.23 -5.17 -0.70
CA ILE A 128 8.29 -4.49 0.06
C ILE A 128 8.21 -5.03 1.48
N GLN A 129 9.30 -5.58 2.00
CA GLN A 129 9.36 -6.07 3.37
C GLN A 129 10.10 -5.05 4.24
N LEU A 130 9.48 -4.62 5.34
CA LEU A 130 10.10 -3.73 6.32
C LEU A 130 10.29 -4.43 7.66
N ASP A 131 11.39 -4.07 8.33
CA ASP A 131 11.63 -4.46 9.71
C ASP A 131 10.66 -3.70 10.63
N PRO A 132 9.96 -4.37 11.56
CA PRO A 132 9.04 -3.69 12.49
C PRO A 132 9.72 -2.63 13.34
N GLN A 133 11.01 -2.77 13.65
CA GLN A 133 11.76 -1.76 14.40
C GLN A 133 11.92 -0.45 13.63
N GLU A 134 11.90 -0.49 12.29
CA GLU A 134 11.90 0.72 11.45
C GLU A 134 10.52 1.41 11.42
N LEU A 135 9.46 0.69 11.79
CA LEU A 135 8.08 1.18 11.76
C LEU A 135 7.63 1.71 13.12
N LYS A 136 8.09 1.11 14.22
CA LYS A 136 7.73 1.49 15.59
C LYS A 136 8.00 2.96 15.86
N GLY A 137 6.96 3.66 16.33
CA GLY A 137 6.96 5.10 16.56
C GLY A 137 7.12 5.95 15.32
N LYS A 138 6.80 5.42 14.13
CA LYS A 138 6.85 6.16 12.87
C LYS A 138 5.51 6.16 12.15
N ASN A 139 5.22 7.27 11.48
CA ASN A 139 4.29 7.29 10.35
C ASN A 139 5.08 7.11 9.05
N THR A 140 4.96 5.95 8.44
CA THR A 140 5.57 5.62 7.16
C THR A 140 4.59 5.93 6.03
N VAL A 141 4.90 6.98 5.27
CA VAL A 141 4.08 7.44 4.14
C VAL A 141 4.68 6.91 2.83
N ILE A 142 3.91 6.08 2.13
CA ILE A 142 4.22 5.58 0.79
C ILE A 142 3.41 6.41 -0.20
N THR A 143 4.11 7.24 -0.97
CA THR A 143 3.50 8.10 -1.98
C THR A 143 3.65 7.46 -3.35
N ILE A 144 2.56 7.34 -4.12
CA ILE A 144 2.58 6.83 -5.50
C ILE A 144 1.91 7.86 -6.42
N ARG A 145 2.64 8.35 -7.42
CA ARG A 145 2.15 9.34 -8.39
C ARG A 145 2.20 8.81 -9.81
N ASP A 146 1.15 9.10 -10.57
CA ASP A 146 1.14 8.84 -12.01
C ASP A 146 2.05 9.87 -12.71
N THR A 147 3.00 9.39 -13.50
CA THR A 147 3.93 10.23 -14.27
C THR A 147 3.58 10.27 -15.76
N ARG A 148 2.47 9.63 -16.18
CA ARG A 148 1.96 9.78 -17.55
C ARG A 148 1.60 11.24 -17.80
N PRO A 149 1.80 11.74 -19.04
CA PRO A 149 1.28 13.05 -19.40
C PRO A 149 -0.21 13.10 -19.09
N LYS A 150 -0.66 14.13 -18.38
CA LYS A 150 -2.10 14.41 -18.30
C LYS A 150 -2.54 14.65 -19.75
N ASN A 151 -3.43 13.81 -20.28
CA ASN A 151 -4.03 14.06 -21.59
C ASN A 151 -4.56 15.50 -21.57
N GLN A 152 -3.94 16.37 -22.37
CA GLN A 152 -4.40 17.73 -22.62
C GLN A 152 -5.68 17.68 -23.47
#